data_AF-A0A9Q3JJK7-F1
#
_entry.id   AF-A0A9Q3JJK7-F1
#
_cell.length_a   1.000
_cell.length_b   1.000
_cell.length_c   1.000
_cell.angle_alpha   90.00
_cell.angle_beta   90.00
_cell.angle_gamma   90.00
#
_symmetry.space_group_name_H-M   'P 1'
#
loop_
_entity.id
_entity.type
_entity.pdbx_description
1 polymer ?
#
loop_
_entity_poly.entity_id
_entity_poly.type
_entity_poly.pdbx_seq_one_letter_code
_entity_poly.pdbx_strand_id
1 'polypeptide(L)'
;MMANINCGDFRALNNYIKSDRYPIPRIPHALDKLANAKYITKMDCMKGFHQNGVKPNSMKSLRIICHMGIYEYTRMPFDIKNAPAHFQRIMDSIFQEEILEGWLVVYIDDIIIYSETWKDYV
;
A
#
# COMPACT_ATOMS: atom_id res chain seq x y z
N MET A 1 7.83 16.84 16.68
CA MET A 1 8.51 17.38 15.48
C MET A 1 8.71 16.20 14.53
N MET A 2 7.94 16.13 13.45
CA MET A 2 8.13 15.12 12.39
C MET A 2 9.40 15.49 11.66
N ALA A 3 10.52 14.90 12.04
CA ALA A 3 11.69 14.92 11.19
C ALA A 3 11.31 14.15 9.91
N ASN A 4 11.53 14.75 8.74
CA ASN A 4 11.43 14.09 7.43
C ASN A 4 12.56 13.04 7.31
N ILE A 5 12.56 12.05 8.20
CA ILE A 5 13.51 10.96 8.18
C ILE A 5 12.92 9.95 7.22
N ASN A 6 13.33 10.05 5.97
CA ASN A 6 12.89 9.16 4.89
C ASN A 6 13.66 7.83 4.89
N CYS A 7 14.67 7.66 5.75
CA CYS A 7 15.58 6.52 5.66
C CYS A 7 15.82 5.91 7.04
N GLY A 8 15.13 4.81 7.34
CA GLY A 8 15.50 3.87 8.40
C GLY A 8 15.93 2.54 7.76
N ASP A 9 17.07 1.98 8.15
CA ASP A 9 17.48 0.66 7.66
C ASP A 9 16.77 -0.45 8.46
N PHE A 10 15.67 -0.95 7.90
CA PHE A 10 14.86 -2.00 8.52
C PHE A 10 15.23 -3.41 8.08
N ARG A 11 16.34 -3.63 7.34
CA ARG A 11 16.72 -4.96 6.85
C ARG A 11 16.87 -5.98 7.98
N ALA A 12 17.54 -5.59 9.06
CA ALA A 12 17.68 -6.46 10.24
C ALA A 12 16.33 -6.78 10.88
N LEU A 13 15.47 -5.78 11.05
CA LEU A 13 14.13 -5.96 11.62
C LEU A 13 13.27 -6.90 10.73
N ASN A 14 13.32 -6.73 9.42
CA ASN A 14 12.56 -7.52 8.45
C ASN A 14 12.88 -9.02 8.50
N ASN A 15 14.05 -9.41 8.99
CA ASN A 15 14.41 -10.82 9.20
C ASN A 15 13.68 -11.44 10.40
N TYR A 16 13.31 -10.64 11.40
CA TYR A 16 12.60 -11.10 12.59
C TYR A 16 11.08 -10.94 12.48
N ILE A 17 10.59 -10.10 11.56
CA ILE A 17 9.17 -9.93 11.32
C ILE A 17 8.60 -11.19 10.64
N LYS A 18 7.56 -11.76 11.26
CA LYS A 18 6.75 -12.81 10.62
C LYS A 18 6.13 -12.27 9.34
N SER A 19 6.39 -12.96 8.23
CA SER A 19 5.86 -12.57 6.92
C SER A 19 4.34 -12.58 6.92
N ASP A 20 3.74 -11.44 6.53
CA ASP A 20 2.33 -11.37 6.18
C ASP A 20 2.17 -11.91 4.76
N ARG A 21 1.36 -12.96 4.60
CA ARG A 21 1.11 -13.63 3.31
C ARG A 21 -0.27 -13.30 2.76
N TYR A 22 -0.68 -12.04 2.91
CA TYR A 22 -1.91 -11.56 2.30
C TYR A 22 -1.83 -11.71 0.77
N PRO A 23 -2.88 -12.22 0.10
CA PRO A 23 -2.86 -12.41 -1.33
C PRO A 23 -2.87 -11.07 -2.05
N ILE A 24 -1.76 -10.72 -2.71
CA ILE A 24 -1.70 -9.55 -3.59
C ILE A 24 -2.12 -10.01 -4.99
N PRO A 25 -2.96 -9.25 -5.71
CA PRO A 25 -3.37 -9.57 -7.07
C PRO A 25 -2.17 -9.81 -7.99
N ARG A 26 -2.26 -10.86 -8.83
CA ARG A 26 -1.24 -11.13 -9.83
C ARG A 26 -1.37 -10.16 -10.99
N ILE A 27 -0.25 -9.53 -11.36
CA ILE A 27 -0.20 -8.53 -12.45
C ILE A 27 -0.84 -9.06 -13.75
N PRO A 28 -0.54 -10.27 -14.26
CA PRO A 28 -1.16 -10.73 -15.51
C PRO A 28 -2.69 -10.75 -15.47
N HIS A 29 -3.27 -11.21 -14.36
CA HIS A 29 -4.73 -11.25 -14.21
C HIS A 29 -5.36 -9.86 -14.16
N ALA A 30 -4.66 -8.89 -13.56
CA ALA A 30 -5.07 -7.48 -13.60
C ALA A 30 -4.99 -6.91 -15.03
N LEU A 31 -3.95 -7.26 -15.79
CA LEU A 31 -3.79 -6.82 -17.18
C LEU A 31 -4.82 -7.44 -18.11
N ASP A 32 -5.20 -8.71 -17.91
CA ASP A 32 -6.25 -9.38 -18.70
C ASP A 32 -7.58 -8.63 -18.60
N LYS A 33 -7.92 -8.13 -17.40
CA LYS A 33 -9.12 -7.31 -17.18
C LYS A 33 -9.05 -5.96 -17.90
N LEU A 34 -7.86 -5.38 -18.00
CA LEU A 34 -7.61 -4.10 -18.66
C LEU A 34 -7.53 -4.22 -20.18
N ALA A 35 -7.30 -5.42 -20.73
CA ALA A 35 -7.02 -5.62 -22.15
C ALA A 35 -8.15 -5.13 -23.07
N ASN A 36 -9.41 -5.21 -22.63
CA ASN A 36 -10.58 -4.76 -23.39
C ASN A 36 -11.02 -3.33 -23.07
N ALA A 37 -10.41 -2.70 -22.06
CA ALA A 37 -10.80 -1.36 -21.64
C ALA A 37 -10.43 -0.31 -22.69
N LYS A 38 -11.35 0.62 -22.95
CA LYS A 38 -11.13 1.78 -23.84
C LYS A 38 -10.79 3.05 -23.06
N TYR A 39 -11.20 3.10 -21.80
CA TYR A 39 -10.97 4.22 -20.90
C TYR A 39 -10.34 3.69 -19.62
N ILE A 40 -9.21 4.26 -19.23
CA ILE A 40 -8.44 3.84 -18.05
C ILE A 40 -7.98 5.10 -17.30
N THR A 41 -8.27 5.16 -16.01
CA THR A 41 -7.62 6.09 -15.08
C THR A 41 -6.83 5.30 -14.08
N LYS A 42 -5.58 5.72 -13.90
CA LYS A 42 -4.73 5.26 -12.80
C LYS A 42 -4.58 6.40 -11.80
N MET A 43 -4.88 6.12 -10.55
CA MET A 43 -4.64 7.00 -9.41
C MET A 43 -3.55 6.39 -8.53
N ASP A 44 -2.60 7.22 -8.10
CA ASP A 44 -1.53 6.85 -7.18
C ASP A 44 -1.80 7.46 -5.80
N CYS A 45 -1.70 6.64 -4.76
CA CYS A 45 -1.88 7.09 -3.38
C CYS A 45 -0.61 7.80 -2.88
N MET A 46 -0.61 9.14 -2.87
CA MET A 46 0.53 9.93 -2.38
C MET A 46 0.99 9.48 -0.98
N LYS A 47 2.25 9.02 -0.88
CA LYS A 47 2.84 8.49 0.35
C LYS A 47 1.97 7.40 1.00
N GLY A 48 1.38 6.49 0.21
CA GLY A 48 0.39 5.51 0.64
C GLY A 48 0.70 4.85 1.98
N PHE A 49 1.88 4.26 2.16
CA PHE A 49 2.23 3.61 3.43
C PHE A 49 2.22 4.57 4.64
N HIS A 50 2.65 5.82 4.48
CA HIS A 50 2.68 6.80 5.57
C HIS A 50 1.30 7.27 6.02
N GLN A 51 0.24 6.90 5.29
CA GLN A 51 -1.13 7.12 5.73
C GLN A 51 -1.51 6.10 6.82
N ASN A 52 -0.92 4.91 6.82
CA ASN A 52 -1.23 3.84 7.76
C ASN A 52 -0.66 4.11 9.15
N GLY A 53 -1.53 4.07 10.16
CA GLY A 53 -1.13 4.17 11.57
C GLY A 53 -0.39 2.92 12.04
N VAL A 54 0.69 3.12 12.80
CA VAL A 54 1.38 2.03 13.49
C VAL A 54 0.73 1.82 14.86
N LYS A 55 0.48 0.57 15.24
CA LYS A 55 -0.03 0.25 16.58
C LYS A 55 0.99 0.67 17.65
N PRO A 56 0.58 1.21 18.82
CA PRO A 56 1.49 1.66 19.87
C PRO A 56 2.56 0.63 20.25
N ASN A 57 2.19 -0.64 20.38
CA ASN A 57 3.11 -1.72 20.74
C ASN A 57 4.17 -2.02 19.65
N SER A 58 3.91 -1.64 18.41
CA SER A 58 4.84 -1.83 17.28
C SER A 58 5.78 -0.65 17.08
N MET A 59 5.45 0.55 17.58
CA MET A 59 6.25 1.77 17.38
C MET A 59 7.69 1.62 17.89
N LYS A 60 7.87 0.94 19.03
CA LYS A 60 9.21 0.68 19.60
C LYS A 60 10.12 -0.12 18.68
N SER A 61 9.55 -1.01 17.87
CA SER A 61 10.31 -1.81 16.89
C SER A 61 10.71 -1.00 15.67
N LEU A 62 10.02 0.12 15.41
CA LEU A 62 10.28 1.06 14.33
C LEU A 62 11.06 2.29 14.84
N ARG A 63 11.94 2.09 15.83
CA ARG A 63 12.85 3.14 16.28
C ARG A 63 13.97 3.34 15.29
N ILE A 64 14.33 4.59 15.10
CA ILE A 64 15.52 5.01 14.37
C ILE A 64 16.40 5.86 15.25
N ILE A 65 17.71 5.73 15.06
CA ILE A 65 18.73 6.47 15.79
C ILE A 65 19.43 7.37 14.79
N CYS A 66 19.46 8.67 15.07
CA CYS A 66 20.22 9.64 14.30
C CYS A 66 21.01 10.56 15.24
N HIS A 67 21.83 11.45 14.67
CA HIS A 67 22.66 12.38 15.43
C HIS A 67 21.84 13.33 16.35
N MET A 68 20.53 13.48 16.10
CA MET A 68 19.63 14.29 16.94
C MET A 68 18.94 13.48 18.05
N GLY A 69 19.11 12.16 18.09
CA GLY A 69 18.51 11.29 19.11
C GLY A 69 17.76 10.09 18.53
N ILE A 70 16.86 9.56 19.36
CA ILE A 70 16.05 8.38 19.04
C ILE A 70 14.63 8.84 18.72
N TYR A 71 14.12 8.43 17.56
CA TYR A 71 12.77 8.74 17.10
C TYR A 71 12.00 7.46 16.80
N GLU A 72 10.68 7.52 16.91
CA GLU A 72 9.75 6.42 16.63
C GLU A 72 8.81 6.81 15.49
N TYR A 73 8.58 5.88 14.56
CA TYR A 73 7.55 6.03 13.55
C TYR A 73 6.15 5.79 14.13
N THR A 74 5.28 6.79 14.01
CA THR A 74 3.84 6.68 14.34
C THR A 74 3.00 6.25 13.14
N ARG A 75 3.54 6.42 11.94
CA ARG A 75 2.99 5.98 10.65
C ARG A 75 3.93 5.00 10.00
N MET A 76 3.40 4.11 9.16
CA MET A 76 4.21 3.02 8.60
C MET A 76 5.34 3.60 7.72
N PRO A 77 6.61 3.34 8.07
CA PRO A 77 7.73 3.78 7.26
C PRO A 77 7.84 2.95 5.98
N PHE A 78 8.59 3.49 5.01
CA PHE A 78 9.05 2.71 3.87
C PHE A 78 9.94 1.54 4.33
N ASP A 79 10.12 0.55 3.45
CA ASP A 79 11.00 -0.61 3.64
C ASP A 79 10.60 -1.61 4.74
N ILE A 80 9.40 -1.51 5.30
CA ILE A 80 8.85 -2.58 6.15
C ILE A 80 8.28 -3.70 5.28
N LYS A 81 8.77 -4.92 5.48
CA LYS A 81 8.43 -6.10 4.68
C LYS A 81 6.92 -6.33 4.52
N ASN A 82 6.14 -6.08 5.57
CA ASN A 82 4.69 -6.32 5.56
C ASN A 82 3.87 -5.09 5.12
N ALA A 83 4.50 -3.97 4.77
CA ALA A 83 3.78 -2.75 4.40
C ALA A 83 2.87 -2.94 3.16
N PRO A 84 3.33 -3.57 2.06
CA PRO A 84 2.46 -3.78 0.88
C PRO A 84 1.26 -4.68 1.18
N ALA A 85 1.48 -5.78 1.90
CA ALA A 85 0.41 -6.71 2.29
C ALA A 85 -0.64 -6.05 3.20
N HIS A 86 -0.20 -5.19 4.11
CA HIS A 86 -1.10 -4.44 4.96
C HIS A 86 -1.89 -3.39 4.18
N PHE A 87 -1.24 -2.66 3.27
CA PHE A 87 -1.87 -1.66 2.44
C PHE A 87 -2.91 -2.30 1.50
N GLN A 88 -2.55 -3.38 0.81
CA GLN A 88 -3.48 -4.14 -0.04
C GLN A 88 -4.73 -4.56 0.74
N ARG A 89 -4.58 -5.12 1.96
CA ARG A 89 -5.72 -5.52 2.78
C ARG A 89 -6.66 -4.37 3.12
N ILE A 90 -6.12 -3.18 3.38
CA ILE A 90 -6.94 -2.00 3.66
C ILE A 90 -7.70 -1.61 2.40
N MET A 91 -7.02 -1.54 1.26
CA MET A 91 -7.64 -1.15 0.00
C MET A 91 -8.70 -2.15 -0.46
N ASP A 92 -8.46 -3.46 -0.34
CA ASP A 92 -9.42 -4.50 -0.64
C ASP A 92 -10.67 -4.41 0.25
N SER A 93 -10.51 -3.94 1.49
CA SER A 93 -11.64 -3.71 2.40
C SER A 93 -12.40 -2.42 2.08
N ILE A 94 -11.75 -1.41 1.51
CA ILE A 94 -12.38 -0.14 1.14
C ILE A 94 -13.13 -0.29 -0.18
N PHE A 95 -12.50 -0.90 -1.18
CA PHE A 95 -13.01 -1.03 -2.55
C PHE A 95 -13.62 -2.41 -2.84
N GLN A 96 -14.12 -3.08 -1.81
CA GLN A 96 -14.57 -4.46 -1.91
C GLN A 96 -15.66 -4.63 -2.98
N GLU A 97 -16.61 -3.70 -3.02
CA GLU A 97 -17.76 -3.74 -3.92
C GLU A 97 -17.32 -3.53 -5.38
N GLU A 98 -16.51 -2.50 -5.62
CA GLU A 98 -16.02 -2.11 -6.95
C GLU A 98 -15.09 -3.18 -7.56
N ILE A 99 -14.30 -3.84 -6.73
CA ILE A 99 -13.46 -4.98 -7.13
C ILE A 99 -14.34 -6.18 -7.54
N LEU A 100 -15.44 -6.43 -6.81
CA LEU A 100 -16.38 -7.51 -7.10
C LEU A 100 -17.21 -7.25 -8.37
N GLU A 101 -17.64 -6.00 -8.57
CA GLU A 101 -18.30 -5.56 -9.79
C GLU A 101 -17.37 -5.57 -11.01
N GLY A 102 -16.05 -5.47 -10.77
CA GLY A 102 -15.04 -5.75 -11.77
C GLY A 102 -14.72 -4.59 -12.70
N TRP A 103 -14.98 -3.35 -12.28
CA TRP A 103 -14.57 -2.12 -12.98
C TRP A 103 -13.39 -1.39 -12.30
N LEU A 104 -12.96 -1.88 -11.12
CA LEU A 104 -11.83 -1.35 -10.36
C LEU A 104 -10.83 -2.47 -10.03
N VAL A 105 -9.55 -2.15 -10.17
CA VAL A 105 -8.42 -2.99 -9.74
C VAL A 105 -7.55 -2.19 -8.79
N VAL A 106 -7.28 -2.74 -7.60
CA VAL A 106 -6.28 -2.21 -6.67
C VAL A 106 -5.03 -3.06 -6.73
N TYR A 107 -3.88 -2.42 -6.89
CA TYR A 107 -2.56 -3.05 -6.75
C TYR A 107 -1.68 -2.23 -5.83
N ILE A 108 -1.54 -2.64 -4.57
CA ILE A 108 -0.82 -1.91 -3.52
C ILE A 108 -1.30 -0.45 -3.49
N ASP A 109 -0.49 0.51 -3.90
CA ASP A 109 -0.74 1.95 -3.91
C ASP A 109 -1.44 2.47 -5.17
N ASP A 110 -1.55 1.63 -6.20
CA ASP A 110 -2.23 1.94 -7.45
C ASP A 110 -3.71 1.57 -7.40
N ILE A 111 -4.59 2.52 -7.73
CA ILE A 111 -6.01 2.30 -8.00
C ILE A 111 -6.24 2.50 -9.49
N ILE A 112 -6.78 1.49 -10.16
CA ILE A 112 -7.01 1.50 -11.60
C ILE A 112 -8.51 1.33 -11.85
N ILE A 113 -9.11 2.36 -12.44
CA ILE A 113 -10.51 2.38 -12.87
C ILE A 113 -10.53 2.22 -14.39
N TYR A 114 -11.40 1.35 -14.90
CA TYR A 114 -11.47 1.11 -16.33
C TYR A 114 -12.87 0.77 -16.83
N SER A 115 -13.12 1.07 -18.11
CA SER A 115 -14.38 0.80 -18.79
C SER A 115 -14.21 0.62 -20.31
N GLU A 116 -15.14 -0.11 -20.93
CA GLU A 116 -15.24 -0.26 -22.39
C GLU A 116 -16.05 0.86 -23.06
N THR A 117 -16.87 1.60 -22.30
CA THR A 117 -17.73 2.68 -22.81
C THR A 117 -17.53 3.97 -22.01
N TRP A 118 -17.67 5.12 -22.68
CA TRP A 118 -17.58 6.42 -21.99
C TRP A 118 -18.72 6.62 -20.98
N LYS A 119 -19.89 6.03 -21.24
CA LYS A 119 -21.07 6.20 -20.39
C LYS A 119 -20.89 5.56 -19.02
N ASP A 120 -20.29 4.37 -18.97
CA ASP A 120 -20.05 3.67 -17.70
C ASP A 120 -18.81 4.21 -16.98
N TYR A 121 -17.99 5.02 -17.66
CA TYR A 121 -16.75 5.57 -17.14
C TYR A 121 -16.93 6.90 -16.36
N VAL A 122 -17.99 7.66 -16.65
CA VAL A 122 -18.24 9.01 -16.11
C VAL A 122 -19.26 8.98 -14.98
#